data_AF-A0A0D0A1X3-F1
#
_entry.id   AF-A0A0D0A1X3-F1
#
_cell.length_a   1.000
_cell.length_b   1.000
_cell.length_c   1.000
_cell.angle_alpha   90.00
_cell.angle_beta   90.00
_cell.angle_gamma   90.00
#
_symmetry.space_group_name_H-M   'P 1'
#
loop_
_entity.id
_entity.type
_entity.pdbx_description
1 polymer ?
#
loop_
_entity_poly.entity_id
_entity_poly.type
_entity_poly.pdbx_seq_one_letter_code
_entity_poly.pdbx_strand_id
1 'polypeptide(L)'
;MKMIIMETLRLHPPTKRISRAGATLGWTRFFKPTLEVADIQAVHQSPQYGHNPAKFDPMRFHPSRGLEQPELFPFGYGRLSCPAALWAPIGAALIVAKVAQQLKGGTYGLIAGPRIGDRGGWEGWEVINSSCHESVAAI
;
A
#
# COMPACT_ATOMS: atom_id res chain seq x y z
N MET A 1 -6.73 -10.75 -7.75
CA MET A 1 -6.94 -9.61 -6.82
C MET A 1 -5.99 -9.64 -5.62
N LYS A 2 -5.92 -10.73 -4.82
CA LYS A 2 -5.04 -10.82 -3.64
C LYS A 2 -3.61 -10.28 -3.85
N MET A 3 -2.92 -10.75 -4.89
CA MET A 3 -1.55 -10.33 -5.22
C MET A 3 -1.41 -8.81 -5.41
N ILE A 4 -2.37 -8.19 -6.10
CA ILE A 4 -2.39 -6.74 -6.34
C ILE A 4 -2.51 -6.01 -5.00
N ILE A 5 -3.44 -6.43 -4.15
CA ILE A 5 -3.66 -5.81 -2.84
C ILE A 5 -2.44 -5.95 -1.93
N MET A 6 -1.81 -7.12 -1.88
CA MET A 6 -0.61 -7.33 -1.05
C MET A 6 0.55 -6.46 -1.52
N GLU A 7 0.78 -6.36 -2.83
CA GLU A 7 1.83 -5.51 -3.38
C GLU A 7 1.55 -4.02 -3.17
N THR A 8 0.30 -3.59 -3.30
CA THR A 8 -0.11 -2.21 -2.98
C THR A 8 0.15 -1.90 -1.50
N LEU A 9 -0.23 -2.79 -0.58
CA LEU A 9 0.00 -2.61 0.87
C LEU A 9 1.50 -2.62 1.23
N ARG A 10 2.32 -3.37 0.49
CA ARG A 10 3.78 -3.36 0.65
C ARG A 10 4.35 -1.99 0.27
N LEU A 11 4.05 -1.50 -0.94
CA LEU A 11 4.63 -0.26 -1.47
C LEU A 11 4.04 1.02 -0.87
N HIS A 12 2.75 1.00 -0.57
CA HIS A 12 1.97 2.12 -0.09
C HIS A 12 1.16 1.73 1.16
N PRO A 13 1.83 1.40 2.28
CA PRO A 13 1.12 1.04 3.51
C PRO A 13 0.27 2.23 3.99
N PRO A 14 -0.96 2.01 4.49
CA PRO A 14 -1.82 3.09 5.00
C PRO A 14 -1.14 3.91 6.11
N THR A 15 -0.36 3.23 6.95
CA THR A 15 0.48 3.84 7.99
C THR A 15 1.94 3.60 7.68
N LYS A 16 2.66 4.65 7.26
CA LYS A 16 4.08 4.56 6.87
C LYS A 16 5.02 4.39 8.06
N ARG A 17 4.67 4.96 9.21
CA ARG A 17 5.48 4.93 10.43
C ARG A 17 4.60 4.63 11.63
N ILE A 18 5.08 3.77 12.51
CA ILE A 18 4.47 3.51 13.82
C ILE A 18 5.48 3.86 14.91
N SER A 19 4.98 4.32 16.06
CA SER A 19 5.85 4.70 17.17
C SER A 19 5.40 4.08 18.48
N ARG A 20 6.36 3.88 19.39
CA ARG A 20 6.16 3.42 20.75
C ARG A 20 6.99 4.27 21.69
N ALA A 21 6.49 4.49 22.90
CA ALA A 21 7.35 4.95 23.97
C ALA A 21 8.39 3.84 24.23
N GLY A 22 9.67 4.17 24.17
CA GLY A 22 10.75 3.22 24.41
C GLY A 22 10.67 2.71 25.85
N ALA A 23 10.75 1.39 26.01
CA ALA A 23 10.89 0.79 27.33
C ALA A 23 12.30 1.10 27.83
N THR A 24 12.44 1.65 29.04
CA THR A 24 13.72 1.83 29.70
C THR A 24 14.33 0.46 30.02
N LEU A 25 15.09 -0.09 29.09
CA LEU A 25 15.87 -1.31 29.31
C LEU A 25 17.23 -0.91 29.92
N GLY A 26 17.31 -0.95 31.25
CA GLY A 26 18.56 -0.78 31.99
C GLY A 26 18.53 0.28 33.09
N TRP A 27 19.35 0.08 34.12
CA TRP A 27 19.50 0.94 35.31
C TRP A 27 20.07 2.34 35.03
N THR A 28 20.49 2.64 33.80
CA THR A 28 21.27 3.85 33.45
C THR A 28 20.48 4.96 32.76
N ARG A 29 19.17 4.82 32.53
CA ARG A 29 18.41 5.78 31.70
C ARG A 29 17.15 6.32 32.38
N PHE A 30 17.34 6.99 33.52
CA PHE A 30 16.24 7.44 34.39
C PHE A 30 15.52 8.75 34.02
N PHE A 31 15.88 9.49 32.95
CA PHE A 31 15.40 10.89 32.86
C PHE A 31 14.84 11.41 31.54
N LYS A 32 14.71 10.63 30.46
CA LYS A 32 14.04 11.12 29.24
C LYS A 32 13.15 10.06 28.59
N PRO A 33 11.84 10.32 28.39
CA PRO A 33 11.03 9.45 27.55
C PRO A 33 11.65 9.42 26.16
N THR A 34 11.91 8.21 25.65
CA THR A 34 12.38 8.00 24.28
C THR A 34 11.22 7.54 23.41
N LEU A 35 11.24 7.93 22.14
CA LEU A 35 10.25 7.49 21.16
C LEU A 35 10.96 6.58 20.17
N GLU A 36 10.58 5.31 20.13
CA GLU A 36 11.02 4.37 19.12
C GLU A 36 10.08 4.47 17.93
N VAL A 37 10.63 4.65 16.73
CA VAL A 37 9.87 4.80 15.49
C VAL A 37 10.30 3.72 14.51
N ALA A 38 9.36 2.91 14.06
CA ALA A 38 9.56 1.96 12.98
C ALA A 38 9.03 2.55 11.66
N ASP A 39 9.90 2.66 10.66
CA ASP A 39 9.54 3.08 9.31
C ASP A 39 9.14 1.86 8.47
N ILE A 40 7.84 1.57 8.47
CA ILE A 40 7.24 0.41 7.80
C ILE A 40 7.46 0.49 6.29
N GLN A 41 7.29 1.69 5.71
CA GLN A 41 7.47 1.86 4.27
C GLN A 41 8.93 1.59 3.86
N ALA A 42 9.90 2.08 4.62
CA ALA A 42 11.31 1.82 4.37
C ALA A 42 11.65 0.32 4.46
N VAL A 43 11.14 -0.38 5.48
CA VAL A 43 11.33 -1.84 5.60
C VAL A 43 10.77 -2.55 4.38
N HIS A 44 9.52 -2.27 4.00
CA HIS A 44 8.86 -2.89 2.87
C HIS A 44 9.54 -2.62 1.52
N GLN A 45 10.28 -1.52 1.40
CA GLN A 45 11.07 -1.16 0.21
C GLN A 45 12.53 -1.61 0.32
N SER A 46 12.89 -2.37 1.36
CA SER A 46 14.24 -2.90 1.50
C SER A 46 14.51 -4.04 0.50
N PRO A 47 15.80 -4.33 0.19
CA PRO A 47 16.17 -5.44 -0.68
C PRO A 47 15.72 -6.82 -0.20
N GLN A 48 15.27 -6.97 1.05
CA GLN A 48 14.74 -8.22 1.58
C GLN A 48 13.49 -8.70 0.80
N TYR A 49 12.73 -7.79 0.20
CA TYR A 49 11.56 -8.11 -0.64
C TYR A 49 11.92 -8.37 -2.13
N GLY A 50 13.20 -8.62 -2.40
CA GLY A 50 13.73 -9.00 -3.70
C GLY A 50 14.22 -7.83 -4.55
N HIS A 51 14.51 -8.12 -5.82
CA HIS A 51 15.08 -7.13 -6.74
C HIS A 51 14.07 -6.02 -7.09
N ASN A 52 14.57 -4.79 -7.27
CA ASN A 52 13.78 -3.58 -7.53
C ASN A 52 12.59 -3.41 -6.59
N PRO A 53 12.80 -3.29 -5.27
CA PRO A 53 11.70 -3.29 -4.29
C PRO A 53 10.77 -2.08 -4.42
N ALA A 54 11.20 -1.01 -5.09
CA ALA A 54 10.34 0.14 -5.41
C ALA A 54 9.38 -0.11 -6.59
N LYS A 55 9.63 -1.13 -7.42
CA LYS A 55 8.78 -1.47 -8.56
C LYS A 55 7.56 -2.27 -8.09
N PHE A 56 6.38 -1.82 -8.50
CA PHE A 56 5.13 -2.55 -8.36
C PHE A 56 5.15 -3.84 -9.19
N ASP A 57 5.19 -4.97 -8.50
CA ASP A 57 5.16 -6.31 -9.08
C ASP A 57 4.26 -7.24 -8.24
N PRO A 58 2.98 -7.41 -8.62
CA PRO A 58 2.06 -8.33 -7.94
C PRO A 58 2.55 -9.77 -7.94
N MET A 59 3.38 -10.18 -8.92
CA MET A 59 3.87 -11.55 -9.03
C MET A 59 4.84 -11.92 -7.91
N ARG A 60 5.31 -10.96 -7.09
CA ARG A 60 6.02 -11.25 -5.84
C ARG A 60 5.18 -12.14 -4.92
N PHE A 61 3.87 -11.92 -4.86
CA PHE A 61 2.94 -12.66 -4.00
C PHE A 61 2.30 -13.88 -4.69
N HIS A 62 2.84 -14.31 -5.84
CA HIS A 62 2.32 -15.48 -6.54
C HIS A 62 2.65 -16.76 -5.77
N PRO A 63 1.70 -17.72 -5.62
CA PRO A 63 1.93 -18.95 -4.87
C PRO A 63 3.15 -19.77 -5.33
N SER A 64 3.52 -19.67 -6.60
CA SER A 64 4.69 -20.38 -7.15
C SER A 64 6.04 -19.81 -6.72
N ARG A 65 6.08 -18.63 -6.06
CA ARG A 65 7.34 -17.98 -5.64
C ARG A 65 7.88 -18.49 -4.30
N GLY A 66 7.21 -19.46 -3.67
CA GLY A 66 7.64 -20.07 -2.40
C GLY A 66 7.15 -19.33 -1.15
N LEU A 67 7.32 -19.98 0.01
CA LEU A 67 6.82 -19.55 1.32
C LEU A 67 7.73 -18.55 2.06
N GLU A 68 8.98 -18.36 1.61
CA GLU A 68 9.93 -17.43 2.23
C GLU A 68 9.72 -15.99 1.76
N GLN A 69 8.49 -15.49 1.94
CA GLN A 69 8.24 -14.07 1.76
C GLN A 69 8.53 -13.35 3.07
N PRO A 70 9.28 -12.24 3.07
CA PRO A 70 9.48 -11.48 4.28
C PRO A 70 8.13 -11.03 4.83
N GLU A 71 8.03 -11.02 6.17
CA GLU A 71 6.81 -10.63 6.85
C GLU A 71 6.40 -9.20 6.48
N LEU A 72 5.09 -8.95 6.39
CA LEU A 72 4.54 -7.64 6.04
C LEU A 72 3.91 -7.00 7.27
N PHE A 73 4.15 -5.70 7.43
CA PHE A 73 3.65 -4.90 8.55
C PHE A 73 2.70 -3.75 8.16
N PRO A 74 1.86 -3.85 7.11
CA PRO A 74 1.01 -2.73 6.67
C PRO A 74 -0.05 -2.34 7.70
N PHE A 75 -0.30 -3.21 8.68
CA PHE A 75 -1.24 -3.04 9.77
C PHE A 75 -0.56 -3.13 11.15
N GLY A 76 0.76 -2.94 11.21
CA GLY A 76 1.55 -3.12 12.44
C GLY A 76 1.76 -4.59 12.80
N TYR A 77 2.17 -4.84 14.04
CA TYR A 77 2.54 -6.17 14.53
C TYR A 77 2.23 -6.32 16.03
N GLY A 78 2.06 -7.58 16.48
CA GLY A 78 1.89 -7.93 17.89
C GLY A 78 0.59 -7.41 18.52
N ARG A 79 0.64 -7.12 19.83
CA ARG A 79 -0.52 -6.71 20.66
C ARG A 79 -1.22 -5.42 20.21
N LEU A 80 -0.53 -4.60 19.41
CA LEU A 80 -1.00 -3.31 18.93
C LEU A 80 -1.12 -3.29 17.40
N SER A 81 -1.29 -4.47 16.80
CA SER A 81 -1.68 -4.60 15.40
C SER A 81 -3.11 -4.08 15.19
N CYS A 82 -3.41 -3.63 13.97
CA CYS A 82 -4.74 -3.15 13.62
C CYS A 82 -5.78 -4.26 13.84
N PRO A 83 -6.88 -4.01 14.56
CA PRO A 83 -7.92 -5.02 14.76
C PRO A 83 -8.59 -5.46 13.45
N ALA A 84 -8.52 -4.63 12.39
CA ALA A 84 -9.07 -4.93 11.08
C ALA A 84 -8.06 -5.54 10.10
N ALA A 85 -6.85 -5.95 10.55
CA ALA A 85 -5.78 -6.42 9.65
C ALA A 85 -6.19 -7.59 8.73
N LEU A 86 -7.07 -8.47 9.21
CA LEU A 86 -7.58 -9.61 8.43
C LEU A 86 -8.67 -9.21 7.42
N TRP A 87 -9.48 -8.19 7.75
CA TRP A 87 -10.62 -7.79 6.94
C TRP A 87 -10.30 -6.71 5.92
N ALA A 88 -9.45 -5.73 6.28
CA ALA A 88 -9.17 -4.57 5.44
C ALA A 88 -8.65 -4.94 4.03
N PRO A 89 -7.75 -5.92 3.84
CA PRO A 89 -7.34 -6.36 2.50
C PRO A 89 -8.50 -6.92 1.67
N ILE A 90 -9.44 -7.63 2.32
CA ILE A 90 -10.62 -8.20 1.66
C ILE A 90 -11.57 -7.08 1.24
N GLY A 91 -11.85 -6.13 2.13
CA GLY A 91 -12.68 -4.96 1.81
C GLY A 91 -12.09 -4.14 0.65
N ALA A 92 -10.79 -3.86 0.68
CA ALA A 92 -10.11 -3.19 -0.42
C ALA A 92 -10.21 -3.98 -1.74
N ALA A 93 -9.99 -5.30 -1.69
CA ALA A 93 -10.13 -6.18 -2.86
C ALA A 93 -11.53 -6.11 -3.47
N LEU A 94 -12.59 -6.10 -2.64
CA LEU A 94 -13.98 -6.03 -3.09
C LEU A 94 -14.30 -4.70 -3.76
N ILE A 95 -13.87 -3.59 -3.16
CA ILE A 95 -14.07 -2.24 -3.73
C ILE A 95 -13.37 -2.15 -5.09
N VAL A 96 -12.09 -2.53 -5.15
CA VAL A 96 -11.31 -2.51 -6.40
C VAL A 96 -11.93 -3.44 -7.45
N ALA A 97 -12.37 -4.63 -7.07
CA ALA A 97 -13.05 -5.54 -7.98
C ALA A 97 -14.34 -4.93 -8.54
N LYS A 98 -15.12 -4.24 -7.71
CA LYS A 98 -16.36 -3.59 -8.15
C LYS A 98 -16.10 -2.43 -9.09
N VAL A 99 -15.08 -1.61 -8.81
CA VAL A 99 -14.64 -0.54 -9.73
C VAL A 99 -14.15 -1.14 -11.04
N ALA A 100 -13.31 -2.17 -10.98
CA ALA A 100 -12.78 -2.84 -12.18
C ALA A 100 -13.86 -3.47 -13.05
N GLN A 101 -14.95 -3.99 -12.46
CA GLN A 101 -16.11 -4.50 -13.22
C GLN A 101 -16.85 -3.43 -14.02
N GLN A 102 -16.75 -2.16 -13.62
CA GLN A 102 -17.38 -1.04 -14.34
C GLN A 102 -16.52 -0.53 -15.49
N LEU A 103 -15.22 -0.86 -15.49
CA LEU A 103 -14.33 -0.56 -16.59
C LEU A 103 -14.65 -1.51 -17.75
N LYS A 104 -15.09 -0.93 -18.87
CA LYS A 104 -15.28 -1.64 -20.14
C LYS A 104 -13.91 -2.01 -20.69
N GLY A 105 -13.81 -3.07 -21.51
CA GLY A 105 -12.54 -3.40 -22.17
C GLY A 105 -11.96 -2.17 -22.88
N GLY A 106 -10.65 -1.94 -22.75
CA GLY A 106 -9.98 -0.75 -23.28
C GLY A 106 -8.74 -0.35 -22.49
N THR A 107 -8.09 0.71 -22.94
CA THR A 107 -6.96 1.33 -22.25
C THR A 107 -7.47 2.52 -21.43
N TYR A 108 -6.99 2.64 -20.20
CA TYR A 108 -7.38 3.71 -19.29
C TYR A 108 -6.17 4.56 -18.90
N GLY A 109 -6.36 5.87 -18.91
CA GLY A 109 -5.44 6.84 -18.33
C GLY A 109 -5.95 7.34 -16.98
N LEU A 110 -5.03 7.79 -16.14
CA LEU A 110 -5.36 8.47 -14.88
C LEU A 110 -4.80 9.89 -14.96
N ILE A 111 -5.68 10.87 -14.91
CA ILE A 111 -5.31 12.28 -14.74
C ILE A 111 -5.07 12.49 -13.25
N ALA A 112 -3.85 12.89 -12.90
CA ALA A 112 -3.47 13.13 -11.52
C ALA A 112 -4.11 14.44 -11.04
N GLY A 113 -4.80 14.37 -9.90
CA GLY A 113 -5.26 15.56 -9.19
C GLY A 113 -4.11 16.26 -8.45
N PRO A 114 -4.39 17.42 -7.82
CA PRO A 114 -3.38 18.28 -7.20
C PRO A 114 -2.65 17.65 -6.01
N ARG A 115 -3.26 16.65 -5.35
CA ARG A 115 -2.74 16.04 -4.12
C ARG A 115 -3.29 14.62 -3.97
N ILE A 116 -2.61 13.79 -3.16
CA ILE A 116 -3.05 12.43 -2.79
C ILE A 116 -3.16 12.30 -1.27
N GLY A 117 -4.26 11.74 -0.77
CA GLY A 117 -4.47 11.42 0.66
C GLY A 117 -5.51 12.29 1.38
N ASP A 118 -5.76 12.02 2.68
CA ASP A 118 -6.88 12.60 3.48
C ASP A 118 -8.28 12.41 2.86
N ARG A 119 -9.32 13.08 3.40
CA ARG A 119 -10.71 12.90 2.93
C ARG A 119 -10.96 13.55 1.56
N GLY A 120 -10.18 14.55 1.18
CA GLY A 120 -10.38 15.34 -0.04
C GLY A 120 -9.25 15.22 -1.07
N GLY A 121 -8.13 14.56 -0.76
CA GLY A 121 -7.02 14.44 -1.72
C GLY A 121 -7.23 13.40 -2.81
N TRP A 122 -8.48 13.20 -3.20
CA TRP A 122 -8.85 12.54 -4.44
C TRP A 122 -9.63 13.48 -5.37
N GLU A 123 -9.93 14.71 -4.92
CA GLU A 123 -10.51 15.76 -5.77
C GLU A 123 -9.60 16.04 -6.98
N GLY A 124 -10.21 16.16 -8.17
CA GLY A 124 -9.50 16.40 -9.42
C GLY A 124 -8.78 15.21 -10.03
N TRP A 125 -8.87 14.01 -9.44
CA TRP A 125 -8.40 12.78 -10.08
C TRP A 125 -9.46 12.23 -11.02
N GLU A 126 -9.08 11.93 -12.26
CA GLU A 126 -10.02 11.41 -13.26
C GLU A 126 -9.47 10.16 -13.94
N VAL A 127 -10.35 9.17 -14.14
CA VAL A 127 -10.06 7.98 -14.94
C VAL A 127 -10.66 8.19 -16.33
N ILE A 128 -9.80 8.34 -17.33
CA ILE A 128 -10.21 8.54 -18.73
C ILE A 128 -10.06 7.25 -19.52
N ASN A 129 -11.02 6.95 -20.39
CA ASN A 129 -10.87 5.87 -21.34
C ASN A 129 -10.10 6.37 -22.56
N SER A 130 -8.87 5.92 -22.72
CA SER A 130 -7.95 6.33 -23.78
C SER A 130 -8.41 5.86 -25.16
N SER A 131 -9.25 4.82 -25.24
CA SER A 131 -9.79 4.34 -26.52
C SER A 131 -10.92 5.21 -27.10
N CYS A 132 -11.41 6.20 -26.36
CA CYS A 132 -12.43 7.15 -26.84
C CYS A 132 -11.84 8.40 -27.52
N HIS A 133 -10.53 8.64 -27.38
CA HIS A 133 -9.92 9.91 -27.77
C HIS A 133 -9.42 9.96 -29.23
N GLU A 134 -9.33 8.83 -29.92
CA GLU A 134 -8.99 8.79 -31.35
C GLU A 134 -10.16 9.21 -32.26
N SER A 135 -11.40 9.23 -31.75
CA SER A 135 -12.60 9.53 -32.55
C SER A 135 -12.97 11.01 -32.63
N VAL A 136 -12.32 11.89 -31.85
CA VAL A 136 -12.69 13.31 -31.72
C VAL A 136 -11.66 14.26 -32.34
N ALA A 137 -10.49 13.75 -32.73
CA ALA A 137 -9.43 14.54 -33.39
C ALA A 137 -9.54 14.56 -34.93
N ALA A 138 -10.64 14.05 -35.50
CA ALA A 138 -10.87 13.96 -36.94
C ALA A 138 -12.22 14.60 -37.33
N ILE A 139 -12.44 15.86 -36.98
CA ILE A 139 -13.43 16.75 -37.63
C ILE A 139 -12.82 18.15 -37.72
#